data_AF-A0A3D1YZ81-F1
#
_entry.id   AF-A0A3D1YZ81-F1
#
_cell.length_a   1.000
_cell.length_b   1.000
_cell.length_c   1.000
_cell.angle_alpha   90.00
_cell.angle_beta   90.00
_cell.angle_gamma   90.00
#
_symmetry.space_group_name_H-M   'P 1'
#
loop_
_entity.id
_entity.type
_entity.pdbx_description
1 polymer ?
#
loop_
_entity_poly.entity_id
_entity_poly.type
_entity_poly.pdbx_seq_one_letter_code
_entity_poly.pdbx_strand_id
1 'polypeptide(L)' 'MKIKLSRHAKRRARLYRIPKTTLFGILENAELSEGKHEIVKAVEGFKFPLKIVVNVESDIITVITNYPMKKERRQ' A
#
# COMPACT_ATOMS: atom_id res chain seq x y z
N MET A 1 1.61 -3.20 -16.85
CA MET A 1 1.56 -2.61 -15.50
C MET A 1 2.94 -2.43 -14.88
N LYS A 2 3.34 -1.18 -14.59
CA LYS A 2 4.62 -0.85 -13.91
C LYS A 2 4.35 -0.25 -12.54
N ILE A 3 4.89 -0.87 -11.48
CA ILE A 3 4.73 -0.35 -10.11
C ILE A 3 5.90 0.57 -9.75
N LYS A 4 5.59 1.81 -9.36
CA LYS A 4 6.54 2.80 -8.85
C LYS A 4 6.23 3.09 -7.38
N LEU A 5 7.26 3.03 -6.54
CA LEU A 5 7.18 3.44 -5.14
C LEU A 5 7.66 4.89 -5.00
N SER A 6 6.81 5.77 -4.47
CA SER A 6 7.23 7.12 -4.09
C SER A 6 8.33 7.09 -3.01
N ARG A 7 9.07 8.19 -2.84
CA ARG A 7 10.03 8.34 -1.73
C ARG A 7 9.37 8.08 -0.37
N HIS A 8 8.16 8.60 -0.19
CA HIS A 8 7.39 8.44 1.04
C HIS A 8 7.02 6.97 1.27
N ALA A 9 6.49 6.29 0.26
CA ALA A 9 6.15 4.87 0.32
C ALA A 9 7.38 4.00 0.65
N LYS A 10 8.55 4.28 0.05
CA LYS A 10 9.80 3.57 0.36
C LYS A 10 10.21 3.75 1.83
N ARG A 11 10.15 4.99 2.34
CA ARG A 11 10.47 5.29 3.74
C ARG A 11 9.52 4.57 4.70
N ARG A 12 8.21 4.59 4.43
CA ARG A 12 7.21 3.94 5.29
C ARG A 12 7.35 2.42 5.28
N ALA A 13 7.60 1.82 4.11
CA ALA A 13 7.84 0.39 3.99
C ALA A 13 9.05 -0.04 4.85
N ARG A 14 10.13 0.75 4.86
CA ARG A 14 11.29 0.52 5.72
C ARG A 14 10.95 0.67 7.21
N LEU A 15 10.19 1.71 7.58
CA LEU A 15 9.80 1.99 8.96
C LEU A 15 8.98 0.86 9.58
N TYR A 16 8.00 0.31 8.85
CA TYR A 16 7.16 -0.77 9.34
C TYR A 16 7.59 -2.15 8.89
N ARG A 17 8.76 -2.27 8.27
CA ARG A 17 9.30 -3.52 7.74
C ARG A 17 8.30 -4.24 6.81
N ILE A 18 7.58 -3.47 5.99
CA ILE A 18 6.65 -4.00 4.98
C ILE A 18 7.49 -4.54 3.82
N PRO A 19 7.46 -5.86 3.54
CA PRO A 19 8.17 -6.43 2.41
C PRO A 19 7.62 -5.90 1.09
N LYS A 20 8.51 -5.64 0.13
CA LYS A 20 8.08 -5.24 -1.23
C LYS A 20 7.22 -6.32 -1.90
N THR A 21 7.55 -7.60 -1.67
CA THR A 21 6.82 -8.76 -2.19
C THR A 21 5.37 -8.76 -1.73
N THR A 22 5.12 -8.53 -0.44
CA THR A 22 3.77 -8.37 0.12
C THR A 22 3.02 -7.24 -0.57
N LEU A 23 3.68 -6.08 -0.74
CA LEU A 23 3.03 -4.91 -1.33
C LEU A 23 2.70 -5.13 -2.81
N PHE A 24 3.60 -5.73 -3.59
CA PHE A 24 3.35 -6.06 -4.99
C PHE A 24 2.28 -7.14 -5.13
N GLY A 25 2.31 -8.19 -4.31
CA GLY A 25 1.27 -9.21 -4.31
C GLY A 25 -0.12 -8.64 -3.99
N ILE A 26 -0.24 -7.64 -3.11
CA ILE A 26 -1.52 -6.98 -2.86
C ILE A 26 -2.00 -6.19 -4.08
N LEU A 27 -1.09 -5.48 -4.77
CA LEU A 27 -1.42 -4.66 -5.93
C LEU A 27 -1.73 -5.48 -7.18
N GLU A 28 -1.04 -6.60 -7.40
CA GLU A 28 -1.29 -7.50 -8.53
C GLU A 28 -2.65 -8.21 -8.43
N ASN A 29 -3.11 -8.48 -7.20
CA ASN A 29 -4.42 -9.08 -6.94
C ASN A 29 -5.53 -8.04 -6.76
N ALA A 30 -5.23 -6.75 -6.95
CA ALA A 30 -6.22 -5.68 -6.82
C ALA A 30 -6.74 -5.28 -8.20
N GLU A 31 -8.06 -5.27 -8.37
CA GLU A 31 -8.69 -4.68 -9.54
C GLU A 31 -8.66 -3.15 -9.40
N LEU A 32 -7.70 -2.51 -10.08
CA LEU A 32 -7.49 -1.06 -10.02
C LEU A 32 -7.77 -0.43 -11.37
N SER A 33 -8.71 0.51 -11.39
CA SER A 33 -8.97 1.39 -12.54
C SER A 33 -8.08 2.64 -12.50
N GLU A 34 -8.13 3.47 -13.54
CA GLU A 34 -7.43 4.76 -13.54
C GLU A 34 -7.90 5.67 -12.39
N GLY A 35 -6.96 6.41 -11.79
CA GLY A 35 -7.20 7.32 -10.67
C GLY A 35 -6.64 6.84 -9.33
N LYS A 36 -7.11 7.50 -8.25
CA LYS A 36 -6.63 7.28 -6.90
C LYS A 36 -7.41 6.18 -6.20
N HIS A 37 -6.69 5.22 -5.63
CA HIS A 37 -7.26 4.09 -4.89
C HIS A 37 -6.69 3.97 -3.49
N GLU A 38 -7.54 3.55 -2.55
CA GLU A 38 -7.15 3.22 -1.19
C GLU A 38 -7.49 1.76 -0.91
N ILE A 39 -6.48 0.96 -0.62
CA ILE A 39 -6.60 -0.47 -0.35
C ILE A 39 -6.34 -0.67 1.14
N VAL A 40 -7.26 -1.36 1.82
CA VAL A 40 -7.06 -1.81 3.20
C VAL A 40 -7.15 -3.33 3.20
N LYS A 41 -6.04 -4.00 3.54
CA LYS A 41 -5.98 -5.46 3.54
C LYS A 41 -5.32 -5.98 4.81
N ALA A 42 -5.95 -6.98 5.43
CA ALA A 42 -5.32 -7.74 6.51
C ALA A 42 -4.21 -8.60 5.91
N VAL A 43 -3.03 -8.55 6.51
CA VAL A 43 -1.85 -9.29 6.07
C VAL A 43 -1.30 -10.06 7.26
N GLU A 44 -1.04 -11.34 7.04
CA GLU A 44 -0.43 -12.19 8.06
C GLU A 44 0.94 -11.62 8.50
N GLY A 45 1.23 -11.72 9.81
CA GLY A 45 2.41 -11.12 10.41
C GLY A 45 2.28 -9.64 10.78
N PHE A 46 1.19 -8.96 10.39
CA PHE A 46 0.88 -7.61 10.86
C PHE A 46 -0.29 -7.64 11.87
N LYS A 47 -0.11 -6.95 13.01
CA LYS A 47 -1.16 -6.82 14.04
C LYS A 47 -2.39 -6.05 13.53
N PHE A 48 -2.23 -5.23 12.51
CA PHE A 48 -3.29 -4.40 11.97
C PHE A 48 -3.30 -4.44 10.44
N PRO A 49 -4.46 -4.19 9.79
CA PRO A 49 -4.55 -4.12 8.34
C PRO A 49 -3.57 -3.09 7.76
N LEU A 50 -2.96 -3.41 6.62
CA LEU A 50 -2.16 -2.46 5.87
C LEU A 50 -3.08 -1.57 5.03
N LYS A 51 -2.93 -0.26 5.19
CA LYS A 51 -3.49 0.75 4.28
C LYS A 51 -2.44 1.10 3.23
N ILE A 52 -2.81 1.00 1.97
CA ILE A 52 -1.97 1.32 0.82
C ILE A 52 -2.74 2.32 -0.03
N VAL A 53 -2.12 3.46 -0.34
CA VAL A 53 -2.71 4.47 -1.23
C VAL A 53 -1.91 4.49 -2.51
N VAL A 54 -2.60 4.32 -3.63
CA VAL A 54 -2.00 4.31 -4.96
C VAL A 54 -2.71 5.28 -5.88
N ASN A 55 -1.99 5.73 -6.90
CA ASN A 55 -2.54 6.45 -8.04
C ASN A 55 -2.19 5.66 -9.30
N VAL A 56 -3.19 5.33 -10.10
CA VAL A 56 -3.05 4.62 -11.36
C VAL A 56 -3.22 5.64 -12.47
N GLU A 57 -2.19 5.81 -13.29
CA GLU A 57 -2.23 6.68 -14.46
C GLU A 57 -1.78 5.86 -15.67
N SER A 58 -2.67 5.71 -16.65
CA SER A 58 -2.51 4.84 -17.81
C SER A 58 -2.20 3.37 -17.44
N ASP A 59 -0.91 3.01 -17.27
CA ASP A 59 -0.45 1.66 -16.91
C ASP A 59 0.62 1.68 -15.80
N ILE A 60 0.73 2.81 -15.10
CA ILE A 60 1.69 3.03 -14.02
C ILE A 60 0.94 3.15 -12.70
N ILE A 61 1.19 2.21 -11.79
CA ILE A 61 0.73 2.31 -10.41
C ILE A 61 1.80 3.02 -9.59
N THR A 62 1.50 4.23 -9.15
CA THR A 62 2.34 4.96 -8.21
C THR A 62 1.83 4.79 -6.80
N VAL A 63 2.61 4.10 -5.96
CA VAL A 63 2.33 3.95 -4.54
C VAL A 63 2.73 5.22 -3.82
N ILE A 64 1.73 5.93 -3.31
CA ILE A 64 1.91 7.19 -2.59
C ILE A 64 2.36 6.91 -1.16
N THR A 65 1.64 6.04 -0.43
CA THR A 65 1.98 5.65 0.94
C THR A 65 1.54 4.22 1.25
N ASN A 66 2.17 3.60 2.24
CA ASN A 66 1.78 2.31 2.80
C ASN A 66 2.05 2.33 4.31
N TYR A 67 1.13 1.79 5.12
CA TYR A 67 1.32 1.67 6.56
C TYR A 67 0.30 0.74 7.21
N PRO A 68 0.64 0.06 8.32
CA PRO A 68 -0.35 -0.59 9.16
C PRO A 68 -1.25 0.47 9.79
N MET A 69 -2.56 0.31 9.65
CA MET A 69 -3.54 1.15 10.33
C MET A 69 -3.33 1.00 11.84
N LYS A 70 -3.17 2.09 12.57
CA LYS A 70 -3.21 2.00 14.04
C LYS A 70 -4.67 1.87 14.44
N LYS A 71 -4.97 1.07 15.48
CA LYS A 71 -6.26 1.19 16.17
C LYS A 71 -6.36 2.63 16.66
N GLU A 72 -7.31 3.41 16.15
CA GLU A 72 -7.64 4.68 16.78
C GLU A 72 -7.92 4.39 18.26
N ARG A 73 -7.28 5.16 19.15
CA ARG A 73 -7.84 5.32 20.49
C ARG A 73 -9.09 6.14 20.25
N ARG A 74 -10.27 5.53 20.31
CA ARG A 74 -11.52 6.26 20.58
C ARG A 74 -11.25 7.08 21.85
N GLN A 75 -11.19 8.40 21.69
CA GLN A 75 -11.43 9.31 22.81
C GLN A 75 -12.94 9.51 22.91
#